data_AF-A0A3L7X2C0-F1
#
_entry.id   AF-A0A3L7X2C0-F1
#
_cell.length_a   1.000
_cell.length_b   1.000
_cell.length_c   1.000
_cell.angle_alpha   90.00
_cell.angle_beta   90.00
_cell.angle_gamma   90.00
#
_symmetry.space_group_name_H-M   'P 1'
#
loop_
_entity.id
_entity.type
_entity.pdbx_description
1 polymer ?
#
loop_
_entity_poly.entity_id
_entity_poly.type
_entity_poly.pdbx_seq_one_letter_code
_entity_poly.pdbx_strand_id
1 'polypeptide(L)'
;MWGIDPALEQFHARLADTIRHLGSVSPTTPLLGLASLAVLVIWRRVPVLHRVPGPLVVVSGATALAWWLGLDTPTLASRYGVIESAKPRPSLAFLDWSLAWVVLPSAFAVAALGGIETLLSAVVADDMTTTRRRHAATIQTASCSVRASRTSSVRSWVGCPRPPRLRGRRLAFARVVTRV
;
A
#
# COMPACT_ATOMS: atom_id res chain seq x y z
N MET A 1 14.40 15.79 -25.48
CA MET A 1 14.40 17.20 -25.10
C MET A 1 12.97 17.73 -25.15
N TRP A 2 12.20 17.55 -24.08
CA TRP A 2 11.16 18.51 -23.71
C TRP A 2 11.90 19.67 -23.05
N GLY A 3 11.45 20.91 -23.20
CA GLY A 3 12.14 22.12 -22.69
C GLY A 3 12.28 22.24 -21.17
N ILE A 4 12.25 21.13 -20.44
CA ILE A 4 12.46 21.08 -18.99
C ILE A 4 13.94 20.92 -18.73
N ASP A 5 14.54 21.85 -18.00
CA ASP A 5 15.97 21.84 -17.70
C ASP A 5 16.28 20.82 -16.58
N PRO A 6 16.96 19.69 -16.89
CA PRO A 6 17.24 18.66 -15.88
C PRO A 6 18.27 19.12 -14.84
N ALA A 7 19.04 20.17 -15.15
CA ALA A 7 20.11 20.71 -14.32
C ALA A 7 19.60 21.54 -13.13
N LEU A 8 18.33 21.94 -13.10
CA LEU A 8 17.76 22.67 -11.97
C LEU A 8 17.70 21.74 -10.75
N GLU A 9 18.45 22.00 -9.68
CA GLU A 9 18.42 21.13 -8.49
C GLU A 9 17.30 21.54 -7.51
N GLN A 10 16.95 22.83 -7.48
CA GLN A 10 15.96 23.33 -6.54
C GLN A 10 14.52 23.05 -7.02
N PHE A 11 13.70 22.52 -6.11
CA PHE A 11 12.30 22.20 -6.37
C PHE A 11 11.51 23.40 -6.93
N HIS A 12 11.69 24.60 -6.36
CA HIS A 12 10.96 25.79 -6.80
C HIS A 12 11.31 26.19 -8.25
N ALA A 13 12.57 26.03 -8.65
CA ALA A 13 13.01 26.31 -10.01
C ALA A 13 12.45 25.28 -10.98
N ARG A 14 12.50 23.99 -10.63
CA ARG A 14 11.86 22.91 -11.42
C ARG A 14 10.35 23.09 -11.55
N LEU A 15 9.68 23.52 -10.49
CA LEU A 15 8.24 23.77 -10.51
C LEU A 15 7.91 24.94 -11.45
N ALA A 16 8.63 26.06 -11.33
CA ALA A 16 8.45 27.22 -12.20
C ALA A 16 8.68 26.87 -13.67
N ASP A 17 9.71 26.07 -13.95
CA ASP A 17 10.02 25.59 -15.30
C ASP A 17 8.94 24.64 -15.86
N THR A 18 8.45 23.71 -15.03
CA THR A 18 7.34 22.82 -15.40
C THR A 18 6.07 23.61 -15.73
N ILE A 19 5.74 24.65 -14.96
CA ILE A 19 4.57 25.50 -15.18
C ILE A 19 4.70 26.28 -16.50
N ARG A 20 5.89 26.76 -16.85
CA ARG A 20 6.12 27.44 -18.13
C ARG A 20 5.94 26.51 -19.33
N HIS A 21 6.28 25.23 -19.16
CA HIS A 21 6.19 24.22 -20.21
C HIS A 21 4.89 23.41 -20.21
N LEU A 22 3.91 23.75 -19.37
CA LEU A 22 2.64 23.02 -19.27
C LEU A 22 1.86 22.98 -20.60
N GLY A 23 1.96 24.03 -21.41
CA GLY A 23 1.30 24.12 -22.71
C GLY A 23 1.90 23.20 -23.79
N SER A 24 3.10 22.65 -23.56
CA SER A 24 3.70 21.69 -24.49
C SER A 24 3.15 20.27 -24.33
N VAL A 25 2.36 20.00 -23.27
CA VAL A 25 1.84 18.67 -22.92
C VAL A 25 0.80 18.19 -23.93
N SER A 26 1.02 16.99 -24.52
CA SER A 26 0.01 16.33 -25.34
C SER A 26 -1.21 15.97 -24.49
N PRO A 27 -2.44 16.30 -24.93
CA PRO A 27 -3.66 16.11 -24.12
C PRO A 27 -4.01 14.62 -23.89
N THR A 28 -3.47 13.71 -24.70
CA THR A 28 -3.74 12.26 -24.59
C THR A 28 -3.21 11.67 -23.29
N THR A 29 -2.02 12.09 -22.86
CA THR A 29 -1.34 11.56 -21.67
C THR A 29 -2.06 11.92 -20.35
N PRO A 30 -2.39 13.20 -20.07
CA PRO A 30 -3.13 13.56 -18.85
C PRO A 30 -4.56 13.02 -18.87
N LEU A 31 -5.22 12.95 -20.03
CA LEU A 31 -6.57 12.38 -20.13
C LEU A 31 -6.57 10.89 -19.75
N LEU A 32 -5.59 10.11 -20.23
CA LEU A 32 -5.42 8.71 -19.87
C LEU A 32 -5.13 8.54 -18.36
N GLY A 33 -4.31 9.42 -17.78
CA GLY A 33 -4.03 9.44 -16.34
C GLY A 33 -5.28 9.74 -15.50
N LEU A 34 -6.06 10.75 -15.90
CA LEU A 34 -7.33 11.10 -15.25
C LEU A 34 -8.37 9.99 -15.38
N ALA A 35 -8.48 9.38 -16.57
CA ALA A 35 -9.36 8.24 -16.79
C ALA A 35 -8.96 7.04 -15.90
N SER A 36 -7.66 6.74 -15.81
CA SER A 36 -7.13 5.69 -14.93
C SER A 36 -7.44 5.96 -13.46
N LEU A 37 -7.28 7.21 -13.02
CA LEU A 37 -7.62 7.63 -11.66
C LEU A 37 -9.13 7.50 -11.39
N ALA A 38 -9.98 7.92 -12.33
CA ALA A 38 -11.42 7.78 -12.23
C ALA A 38 -11.83 6.31 -12.09
N VAL A 39 -11.28 5.42 -12.92
CA VAL A 39 -11.52 3.97 -12.81
C VAL A 39 -11.07 3.45 -11.45
N LEU A 40 -9.90 3.86 -10.93
CA LEU A 40 -9.41 3.44 -9.62
C LEU A 40 -10.37 3.84 -8.48
N VAL A 41 -10.91 5.07 -8.53
CA VAL A 41 -11.87 5.57 -7.54
C VAL A 41 -13.19 4.80 -7.62
N ILE A 42 -13.70 4.56 -8.83
CA ILE A 42 -14.92 3.77 -9.06
C ILE A 42 -14.71 2.33 -8.58
N TRP A 43 -13.56 1.72 -8.88
CA TRP A 43 -13.23 0.36 -8.47
C TRP A 43 -13.29 0.18 -6.95
N ARG A 44 -12.78 1.16 -6.19
CA ARG A 44 -12.83 1.16 -4.72
C ARG A 44 -14.27 1.27 -4.17
N ARG A 45 -15.23 1.76 -4.96
CA ARG A 45 -16.65 1.86 -4.56
C ARG A 45 -17.43 0.56 -4.80
N VAL A 46 -16.91 -0.38 -5.58
CA VAL A 46 -17.62 -1.62 -5.94
C VAL A 46 -17.23 -2.76 -4.99
N PRO A 47 -18.09 -3.15 -4.03
CA PRO A 47 -17.74 -4.12 -2.99
C PRO A 47 -17.51 -5.56 -3.52
N VAL A 48 -18.01 -5.87 -4.71
CA VAL A 48 -17.86 -7.18 -5.37
C VAL A 48 -16.43 -7.41 -5.87
N LEU A 49 -15.68 -6.32 -6.11
CA LEU A 49 -14.34 -6.35 -6.73
C LEU A 49 -13.18 -6.33 -5.73
N HIS A 50 -13.46 -6.38 -4.41
CA HIS A 50 -12.44 -6.37 -3.34
C HIS A 50 -11.43 -7.53 -3.37
N ARG A 51 -11.67 -8.56 -4.18
CA ARG A 51 -10.76 -9.71 -4.28
C ARG A 51 -9.54 -9.43 -5.15
N VAL A 52 -9.60 -8.41 -6.01
CA VAL A 52 -8.52 -8.05 -6.94
C VAL A 52 -8.01 -6.65 -6.59
N PRO A 53 -6.69 -6.44 -6.44
CA PRO A 53 -6.13 -5.12 -6.20
C PRO A 53 -6.42 -4.20 -7.39
N GLY A 54 -7.25 -3.18 -7.16
CA GLY A 54 -7.64 -2.20 -8.18
C GLY A 54 -6.48 -1.63 -9.00
N PRO A 55 -5.33 -1.26 -8.41
CA PRO A 55 -4.19 -0.74 -9.16
C PRO A 55 -3.68 -1.67 -10.27
N LEU A 56 -3.66 -3.00 -10.05
CA LEU A 56 -3.20 -3.95 -11.07
C LEU A 56 -4.16 -3.99 -12.26
N VAL A 57 -5.47 -3.94 -12.00
CA VAL A 57 -6.48 -3.95 -13.06
C VAL A 57 -6.43 -2.65 -13.85
N VAL A 58 -6.30 -1.51 -13.18
CA VAL A 58 -6.22 -0.20 -13.83
C VAL A 58 -4.98 -0.13 -14.71
N VAL A 59 -3.81 -0.50 -14.21
CA VAL A 59 -2.56 -0.43 -15.01
C VAL A 59 -2.63 -1.40 -16.19
N SER A 60 -2.98 -2.67 -15.97
CA SER A 60 -3.07 -3.66 -17.06
C SER A 60 -4.12 -3.28 -18.11
N GLY A 61 -5.29 -2.80 -17.68
CA GLY A 61 -6.35 -2.33 -18.56
C GLY A 61 -5.96 -1.08 -19.34
N ALA A 62 -5.36 -0.08 -18.69
CA ALA A 62 -4.88 1.12 -19.35
C ALA A 62 -3.76 0.82 -20.36
N THR A 63 -2.84 -0.09 -20.03
CA THR A 63 -1.79 -0.54 -20.97
C THR A 63 -2.38 -1.27 -22.18
N ALA A 64 -3.31 -2.20 -21.95
CA ALA A 64 -3.96 -2.92 -23.05
C ALA A 64 -4.78 -1.98 -23.96
N LEU A 65 -5.50 -1.02 -23.36
CA LEU A 65 -6.28 -0.03 -24.09
C LEU A 65 -5.37 0.91 -24.90
N ALA A 66 -4.29 1.39 -24.30
CA ALA A 66 -3.32 2.26 -24.99
C ALA A 66 -2.65 1.54 -26.17
N TRP A 67 -2.34 0.25 -26.01
CA TRP A 67 -1.80 -0.58 -27.07
C TRP A 67 -2.82 -0.84 -28.18
N TRP A 68 -4.06 -1.18 -27.84
CA TRP A 68 -5.10 -1.50 -28.82
C TRP A 68 -5.53 -0.29 -29.66
N LEU A 69 -5.64 0.88 -29.04
CA LEU A 69 -5.97 2.14 -29.73
C LEU A 69 -4.76 2.79 -30.40
N GLY A 70 -3.55 2.23 -30.24
CA GLY A 70 -2.32 2.76 -30.83
C GLY A 70 -2.02 4.20 -30.41
N LEU A 71 -2.31 4.58 -29.15
CA LEU A 71 -2.07 5.96 -28.71
C LEU A 71 -0.57 6.27 -28.72
N ASP A 72 -0.21 7.37 -29.40
CA ASP A 72 1.14 7.96 -29.33
C ASP A 72 1.33 8.65 -27.96
N THR A 73 1.52 7.81 -26.95
CA THR A 73 1.83 8.22 -25.58
C THR A 73 3.21 7.71 -25.20
N PRO A 74 4.00 8.50 -24.47
CA PRO A 74 5.31 8.06 -24.03
C PRO A 74 5.18 6.87 -23.07
N THR A 75 5.57 5.68 -23.53
CA THR A 75 5.57 4.44 -22.75
C THR A 75 6.92 4.23 -22.07
N LEU A 76 7.01 3.28 -21.14
CA LEU A 76 8.27 2.96 -20.46
C LEU A 76 9.39 2.63 -21.46
N ALA A 77 9.09 1.87 -22.51
CA ALA A 77 10.06 1.50 -23.54
C ALA A 77 10.52 2.71 -24.37
N SER A 78 9.61 3.62 -24.74
CA SER A 78 9.99 4.81 -25.50
C SER A 78 10.66 5.89 -24.65
N ARG A 79 10.43 5.90 -23.33
CA ARG A 79 11.03 6.86 -22.40
C ARG A 79 12.37 6.43 -21.83
N TYR A 80 12.48 5.18 -21.39
CA TYR A 80 13.65 4.66 -20.68
C TYR A 80 14.49 3.71 -21.54
N GLY A 81 14.08 3.43 -22.78
CA GLY A 81 14.78 2.52 -23.68
C GLY A 81 14.60 1.05 -23.29
N VAL A 82 15.51 0.20 -23.80
CA VAL A 82 15.53 -1.23 -23.49
C VAL A 82 16.15 -1.42 -22.10
N ILE A 83 15.34 -1.92 -21.15
CA ILE A 83 15.83 -2.24 -19.81
C ILE A 83 16.63 -3.54 -19.91
N GLU A 84 17.94 -3.46 -19.63
CA GLU A 84 18.82 -4.63 -19.60
C GLU A 84 18.26 -5.64 -18.58
N SER A 85 17.83 -6.80 -19.08
CA SER A 85 17.26 -7.88 -18.25
C SER A 85 18.34 -8.75 -17.60
N ALA A 86 19.60 -8.40 -17.81
CA ALA A 86 20.74 -9.11 -17.23
C ALA A 86 20.71 -8.94 -15.70
N LYS A 87 20.72 -10.05 -14.98
CA LYS A 87 20.83 -10.01 -13.52
C LYS A 87 22.19 -9.39 -13.15
N PRO A 88 22.22 -8.26 -12.41
CA PRO A 88 23.49 -7.67 -12.01
C PRO A 88 24.24 -8.66 -11.12
N ARG A 89 25.55 -8.80 -11.35
CA ARG A 89 26.42 -9.59 -10.48
C ARG A 89 26.57 -8.86 -9.14
N PRO A 90 26.41 -9.53 -7.99
CA PRO A 90 26.66 -8.89 -6.71
C PRO A 90 28.11 -8.40 -6.66
N SER A 91 28.31 -7.11 -6.44
CA SER A 91 29.62 -6.50 -6.30
C SER A 91 29.64 -5.62 -5.07
N LEU A 92 30.79 -5.53 -4.39
CA LEU A 92 31.01 -4.62 -3.25
C LEU A 92 31.71 -3.32 -3.69
N ALA A 93 31.80 -3.08 -5.01
CA ALA A 93 32.50 -1.94 -5.60
C ALA A 93 31.83 -0.59 -5.31
N PHE A 94 30.64 -0.59 -4.71
CA PHE A 94 29.91 0.61 -4.30
C PHE A 94 30.31 1.14 -2.91
N LEU A 95 31.13 0.40 -2.16
CA LEU A 95 31.47 0.74 -0.78
C LEU A 95 32.61 1.77 -0.75
N ASP A 96 32.25 3.04 -0.89
CA ASP A 96 33.15 4.19 -0.75
C ASP A 96 32.89 4.91 0.58
N TRP A 97 33.91 4.92 1.44
CA TRP A 97 33.84 5.57 2.75
C TRP A 97 33.67 7.10 2.65
N SER A 98 34.21 7.72 1.59
CA SER A 98 34.07 9.16 1.37
C SER A 98 32.63 9.54 1.01
N LEU A 99 31.99 8.75 0.14
CA LEU A 99 30.59 8.91 -0.24
C LEU A 99 29.64 8.69 0.94
N ALA A 100 29.97 7.75 1.83
CA ALA A 100 29.16 7.44 3.01
C ALA A 100 28.91 8.67 3.89
N TRP A 101 29.93 9.51 4.13
CA TRP A 101 29.79 10.75 4.91
C TRP A 101 28.95 11.81 4.19
N VAL A 102 29.02 11.87 2.87
CA VAL A 102 28.26 12.83 2.05
C VAL A 102 26.76 12.50 2.05
N VAL A 103 26.40 11.21 1.97
CA VAL A 103 24.99 10.77 1.91
C VAL A 103 24.37 10.54 3.29
N LEU A 104 25.16 10.56 4.37
CA LEU A 104 24.69 10.29 5.73
C LEU A 104 23.50 11.18 6.16
N PRO A 105 23.49 12.50 5.91
CA PRO A 105 22.39 13.36 6.34
C PRO A 105 21.06 13.04 5.63
N SER A 106 21.09 12.77 4.32
CA SER A 106 19.89 12.43 3.55
C SER A 106 19.41 11.01 3.88
N ALA A 107 20.32 10.06 4.09
CA ALA A 107 19.99 8.71 4.53
C ALA A 107 19.31 8.70 5.92
N PHE A 108 19.85 9.48 6.87
CA PHE A 108 19.25 9.63 8.19
C PHE A 108 17.83 10.23 8.13
N ALA A 109 17.62 11.26 7.31
CA ALA A 109 16.31 11.87 7.12
C ALA A 109 15.27 10.87 6.59
N VAL A 110 15.62 10.08 5.57
CA VAL A 110 14.73 9.05 5.00
C VAL A 110 14.47 7.92 6.00
N ALA A 111 15.50 7.47 6.73
CA ALA A 111 15.36 6.44 7.75
C ALA A 111 14.45 6.88 8.92
N ALA A 112 14.59 8.13 9.38
CA ALA A 112 13.73 8.69 10.42
C ALA A 112 12.27 8.79 9.96
N LEU A 113 12.01 9.30 8.74
CA LEU A 113 10.66 9.41 8.19
C LEU A 113 9.99 8.04 8.02
N GLY A 114 10.70 7.08 7.43
CA GLY A 114 10.19 5.71 7.28
C GLY A 114 10.00 5.00 8.62
N GLY A 115 10.90 5.23 9.58
CA GLY A 115 10.77 4.71 10.95
C GLY A 115 9.50 5.21 11.64
N ILE A 116 9.21 6.51 11.57
CA ILE A 116 8.02 7.10 12.18
C ILE A 116 6.73 6.56 11.52
N GLU A 117 6.67 6.48 10.19
CA GLU A 117 5.49 5.99 9.47
C GLU A 117 5.20 4.50 9.77
N THR A 118 6.25 3.67 9.85
CA THR A 118 6.12 2.25 10.19
C THR A 118 5.66 2.05 11.64
N LEU A 119 6.17 2.85 12.58
CA LEU A 119 5.72 2.84 13.97
C LEU A 119 4.25 3.28 14.10
N LEU A 120 3.83 4.34 13.40
CA LEU A 120 2.44 4.79 13.40
C LEU A 120 1.49 3.73 12.81
N SER A 121 1.89 3.08 11.73
CA SER A 121 1.13 1.99 11.12
C SER A 121 1.03 0.76 12.03
N ALA A 122 2.09 0.45 12.77
CA ALA A 122 2.10 -0.63 13.75
C ALA A 122 1.15 -0.33 14.93
N VAL A 123 1.18 0.89 15.47
CA VAL A 123 0.31 1.30 16.58
C VAL A 123 -1.17 1.26 16.17
N VAL A 124 -1.50 1.74 14.97
CA VAL A 124 -2.89 1.66 14.44
C VAL A 124 -3.29 0.19 14.26
N ALA A 125 -2.43 -0.66 13.73
CA ALA A 125 -2.72 -2.09 13.60
C ALA A 125 -2.93 -2.76 14.97
N ASP A 126 -2.13 -2.41 15.98
CA ASP A 126 -2.21 -2.96 17.33
C ASP A 126 -3.51 -2.56 18.05
N ASP A 127 -3.98 -1.32 17.87
CA ASP A 127 -5.28 -0.86 18.37
C ASP A 127 -6.44 -1.70 17.79
N MET A 128 -6.40 -1.97 16.47
CA MET A 128 -7.40 -2.81 15.80
C MET A 128 -7.41 -4.27 16.29
N THR A 129 -6.27 -4.81 16.75
CA THR A 129 -6.22 -6.19 17.27
C THR A 129 -6.74 -6.30 18.70
N THR A 130 -6.64 -5.22 19.49
CA THR A 130 -6.99 -5.22 20.92
C THR A 130 -8.50 -5.19 21.14
N THR A 131 -9.24 -4.41 20.34
CA THR A 131 -10.71 -4.37 20.37
C THR A 131 -11.34 -5.73 20.03
N ARG A 132 -10.75 -6.47 19.09
CA ARG A 132 -11.28 -7.79 18.67
C ARG A 132 -11.13 -8.88 19.73
N ARG A 133 -10.05 -8.84 20.53
CA ARG A 133 -9.78 -9.81 21.59
C ARG A 133 -10.71 -9.65 22.80
N ARG A 134 -11.04 -8.41 23.21
CA ARG A 134 -11.93 -8.16 24.35
C ARG A 134 -13.37 -8.62 24.08
N HIS A 135 -13.90 -8.43 22.86
CA HIS A 135 -15.25 -8.90 22.54
C HIS A 135 -15.38 -10.43 22.45
N ALA A 136 -14.36 -11.13 21.93
CA ALA A 136 -14.39 -12.60 21.85
C ALA A 136 -14.28 -13.27 23.23
N ALA A 137 -13.46 -12.73 24.14
CA ALA A 137 -13.31 -13.29 25.48
C ALA A 137 -14.53 -13.01 26.38
N THR A 138 -15.11 -11.80 26.31
CA THR A 138 -16.24 -11.40 27.18
C THR A 138 -17.56 -12.09 26.80
N ILE A 139 -17.82 -12.35 25.52
CA ILE A 139 -19.05 -13.08 25.11
C ILE A 139 -19.02 -14.53 25.60
N GLN A 140 -17.84 -15.17 25.64
CA GLN A 140 -17.70 -16.54 26.11
C GLN A 140 -17.82 -16.66 27.64
N THR A 141 -17.28 -15.71 28.41
CA THR A 141 -17.34 -15.74 29.89
C THR A 141 -18.67 -15.23 30.46
N ALA A 142 -19.31 -14.23 29.84
CA ALA A 142 -20.63 -13.74 30.26
C ALA A 142 -21.74 -14.79 30.08
N SER A 143 -21.64 -15.65 29.06
CA SER A 143 -22.59 -16.77 28.87
C SER A 143 -22.46 -17.83 29.97
N CYS A 144 -21.26 -18.03 30.53
CA CYS A 144 -21.02 -18.98 31.62
C CYS A 144 -21.44 -18.43 33.00
N SER A 145 -21.23 -17.14 33.27
CA SER A 145 -21.59 -16.54 34.57
C SER A 145 -23.10 -16.38 34.77
N VAL A 146 -23.86 -16.05 33.72
CA VAL A 146 -25.34 -15.94 33.79
C VAL A 146 -26.01 -17.31 34.00
N ARG A 147 -25.39 -18.41 33.55
CA ARG A 147 -25.91 -19.77 33.79
C ARG A 147 -25.55 -20.31 35.18
N ALA A 148 -24.46 -19.84 35.79
CA ALA A 148 -24.01 -20.29 37.11
C ALA A 148 -24.84 -19.71 38.28
N SER A 149 -25.54 -18.59 38.10
CA SER A 149 -26.34 -17.96 39.17
C SER A 149 -27.75 -18.54 39.33
N ARG A 150 -28.19 -19.47 38.47
CA ARG A 150 -29.57 -20.00 38.48
C ARG A 150 -29.74 -21.39 39.11
N THR A 151 -28.68 -22.08 39.52
CA THR A 151 -28.80 -23.40 40.17
C THR A 151 -27.72 -23.61 41.22
N SER A 152 -28.11 -23.76 42.49
CA SER A 152 -27.28 -24.07 43.66
C SER A 152 -26.77 -25.53 43.71
N SER A 153 -26.71 -26.24 42.57
CA SER A 153 -26.30 -27.65 42.52
C SER A 153 -24.89 -27.79 41.96
N VAL A 154 -23.97 -28.24 42.81
CA VAL A 154 -22.51 -28.42 42.61
C VAL A 154 -22.16 -29.43 41.49
N ARG A 155 -23.13 -30.01 40.79
CA ARG A 155 -22.94 -31.18 39.90
C ARG A 155 -22.93 -30.89 38.40
N SER A 156 -22.82 -29.63 37.95
CA SER A 156 -22.92 -29.26 36.52
C SER A 156 -21.66 -28.68 35.86
N TRP A 157 -20.50 -28.66 36.55
CA TRP A 157 -19.24 -28.11 36.03
C TRP A 157 -18.59 -28.88 34.86
N VAL A 158 -19.20 -29.97 34.39
CA VAL A 158 -18.65 -30.85 33.33
C VAL A 158 -18.83 -30.27 31.91
N GLY A 159 -19.61 -29.19 31.75
CA GLY A 159 -20.02 -28.66 30.44
C GLY A 159 -19.22 -27.49 29.87
N CYS A 160 -18.13 -27.02 30.49
CA CYS A 160 -17.33 -25.92 29.93
C CYS A 160 -16.50 -26.43 28.72
N PRO A 161 -16.74 -25.96 27.49
CA PRO A 161 -15.91 -26.32 26.36
C PRO A 161 -14.50 -25.74 26.58
N ARG A 162 -13.47 -26.59 26.42
CA ARG A 162 -12.06 -26.20 26.47
C ARG A 162 -11.80 -25.05 25.48
N PRO A 163 -10.90 -24.10 25.81
CA PRO A 163 -10.60 -22.98 24.93
C PRO A 163 -10.19 -23.50 23.54
N PRO A 164 -10.69 -22.87 22.45
CA PRO A 164 -10.43 -23.37 21.12
C PRO A 164 -8.93 -23.33 20.83
N ARG A 165 -8.37 -24.51 20.51
CA ARG A 165 -7.01 -24.62 19.96
C ARG A 165 -6.92 -23.77 18.70
N LEU A 166 -5.89 -22.93 18.66
CA LEU A 166 -5.47 -22.11 17.53
C LEU A 166 -5.44 -22.94 16.24
N ARG A 167 -6.45 -22.81 15.39
CA ARG A 167 -6.40 -23.32 14.01
C ARG A 167 -6.58 -22.15 13.06
N GLY A 168 -5.50 -21.88 12.34
CA GLY A 168 -5.30 -20.66 11.56
C GLY A 168 -6.44 -20.32 10.61
N ARG A 169 -6.80 -19.04 10.56
CA ARG A 169 -7.59 -18.46 9.48
C ARG A 169 -7.02 -17.11 9.07
N ARG A 170 -6.21 -17.17 8.01
CA ARG A 170 -5.57 -16.10 7.23
C ARG A 170 -6.55 -15.15 6.50
N LEU A 171 -7.80 -15.01 6.94
CA LEU A 171 -8.85 -14.31 6.17
C LEU A 171 -9.40 -13.02 6.83
N ALA A 172 -8.91 -12.64 8.01
CA ALA A 172 -9.36 -11.40 8.66
C ALA A 172 -8.65 -10.13 8.15
N PHE A 173 -7.50 -10.27 7.47
CA PHE A 173 -6.71 -9.14 6.98
C PHE A 173 -7.41 -8.38 5.84
N ALA A 174 -8.20 -9.08 5.03
CA ALA A 174 -8.85 -8.51 3.84
C ALA A 174 -10.00 -7.53 4.15
N ARG A 175 -10.61 -7.57 5.34
CA ARG A 175 -11.75 -6.70 5.70
C ARG A 175 -11.35 -5.36 6.32
N VAL A 176 -10.10 -5.23 6.74
CA VAL A 176 -9.56 -4.01 7.38
C VAL A 176 -9.01 -3.04 6.33
N VAL A 177 -8.32 -3.56 5.31
CA VAL A 177 -7.76 -2.75 4.22
C VAL A 177 -8.85 -2.00 3.42
N THR A 178 -10.11 -2.47 3.44
CA THR A 178 -11.23 -1.82 2.73
C THR A 178 -11.91 -0.70 3.52
N ARG A 179 -11.45 -0.35 4.74
CA ARG A 179 -12.04 0.70 5.58
C ARG A 179 -11.12 1.90 5.85
N VAL A 180 -9.91 1.90 5.29
CA VAL A 180 -9.01 3.06 5.21
C VAL A 180 -9.03 3.56 3.76
#